data_AF-A0A7H8HG18-F1
#
_entry.id   AF-A0A7H8HG18-F1
#
_cell.length_a   1.000
_cell.length_b   1.000
_cell.length_c   1.000
_cell.angle_alpha   90.00
_cell.angle_beta   90.00
_cell.angle_gamma   90.00
#
_symmetry.space_group_name_H-M   'P 1'
#
loop_
_entity.id
_entity.type
_entity.pdbx_description
1 polymer ?
#
loop_
_entity_poly.entity_id
_entity_poly.type
_entity_poly.pdbx_seq_one_letter_code
_entity_poly.pdbx_strand_id
1 'polypeptide(L)'
;MAPEVRRIRPTGSAAASWLDDLGRGKPGALRHLRRSLHLYFKALVEPYLQVVDQGLRTECAAGIQRYLRTGPEGLLGRLGPDVHWQWPILTVGYPVDRDLHLDGRGLLLIPGYFYLYHPVALADPRLRPVLVFPLRDR
;
A
#
# COMPACT_ATOMS: atom_id res chain seq x y z
N MET A 1 -18.22 -1.22 -1.27
CA MET A 1 -17.81 -0.06 -2.09
C MET A 1 -18.53 1.25 -1.72
N ALA A 2 -19.84 1.26 -1.43
CA ALA A 2 -20.60 2.51 -1.26
C ALA A 2 -20.18 3.49 -0.13
N PRO A 3 -19.68 3.08 1.07
CA PRO A 3 -19.48 4.02 2.17
C PRO A 3 -18.21 4.88 2.04
N GLU A 4 -17.20 4.40 1.31
CA GLU A 4 -15.89 5.08 1.21
C GLU A 4 -15.89 6.20 0.18
N VAL A 5 -16.57 6.00 -0.97
CA VAL A 5 -16.69 7.02 -2.03
C VAL A 5 -17.36 8.30 -1.51
N ARG A 6 -18.28 8.18 -0.55
CA ARG A 6 -18.98 9.31 0.09
C ARG A 6 -18.06 10.21 0.93
N ARG A 7 -16.85 9.76 1.27
CA ARG A 7 -15.88 10.55 2.05
C ARG A 7 -15.01 11.44 1.17
N ILE A 8 -15.03 11.24 -0.15
CA ILE A 8 -14.26 12.04 -1.11
C ILE A 8 -14.97 13.38 -1.29
N ARG A 9 -14.26 14.49 -1.02
CA ARG A 9 -14.78 15.85 -1.23
C ARG A 9 -14.35 16.37 -2.61
N PRO A 10 -15.27 16.51 -3.58
CA PRO A 10 -14.95 17.04 -4.90
C PRO A 10 -14.74 18.56 -4.84
N THR A 11 -13.80 19.05 -5.65
CA THR A 11 -13.48 20.48 -5.78
C THR A 11 -14.37 21.22 -6.80
N GLY A 12 -15.35 20.53 -7.43
CA GLY A 12 -16.24 21.13 -8.44
C GLY A 12 -17.53 20.34 -8.71
N SER A 13 -18.54 21.02 -9.26
CA SER A 13 -19.91 20.49 -9.43
C SER A 13 -20.00 19.25 -10.33
N ALA A 14 -19.26 19.22 -11.45
CA ALA A 14 -19.21 18.06 -12.33
C ALA A 14 -18.56 16.83 -11.65
N ALA A 15 -17.52 17.05 -10.84
CA ALA A 15 -16.88 16.00 -10.07
C ALA A 15 -17.81 15.47 -8.96
N ALA A 16 -18.62 16.34 -8.35
CA ALA A 16 -19.62 15.95 -7.36
C ALA A 16 -20.72 15.06 -7.96
N SER A 17 -21.29 15.45 -9.10
CA SER A 17 -22.30 14.67 -9.81
C SER A 17 -21.79 13.28 -10.21
N TRP A 18 -20.55 13.20 -10.74
CA TRP A 18 -19.95 11.92 -11.11
C TRP A 18 -19.62 11.03 -9.89
N LEU A 19 -19.12 11.60 -8.79
CA LEU A 19 -18.85 10.84 -7.55
C LEU A 19 -20.14 10.28 -6.94
N ASP A 20 -21.24 11.02 -6.98
CA ASP A 20 -22.54 10.55 -6.51
C ASP A 20 -23.05 9.38 -7.36
N ASP A 21 -22.94 9.49 -8.68
CA ASP A 21 -23.29 8.43 -9.61
C ASP A 21 -22.44 7.17 -9.42
N LEU A 22 -21.15 7.35 -9.14
CA LEU A 22 -20.24 6.28 -8.78
C LEU A 22 -20.63 5.63 -7.45
N GLY A 23 -20.95 6.43 -6.42
CA GLY A 23 -21.41 5.97 -5.11
C GLY A 23 -22.73 5.19 -5.17
N ARG A 24 -23.58 5.49 -6.16
CA ARG A 24 -24.81 4.75 -6.48
C ARG A 24 -24.58 3.55 -7.41
N GLY A 25 -23.36 3.31 -7.87
CA GLY A 25 -23.02 2.19 -8.75
C GLY A 25 -23.56 2.35 -10.17
N LYS A 26 -23.81 3.56 -10.66
CA LYS A 26 -24.34 3.76 -12.02
C LYS A 26 -23.35 3.22 -13.07
N PRO A 27 -23.79 2.39 -14.03
CA PRO A 27 -22.90 1.75 -15.00
C PRO A 27 -22.06 2.74 -15.83
N GLY A 28 -22.61 3.91 -16.16
CA GLY A 28 -21.88 4.96 -16.89
C GLY A 28 -20.68 5.50 -16.10
N ALA A 29 -20.88 5.82 -14.82
CA ALA A 29 -19.82 6.33 -13.95
C ALA A 29 -18.73 5.27 -13.70
N LEU A 30 -19.11 4.00 -13.51
CA LEU A 30 -18.17 2.88 -13.38
C LEU A 30 -17.35 2.64 -14.65
N ARG A 31 -17.98 2.70 -15.84
CA ARG A 31 -17.26 2.60 -17.12
C ARG A 31 -16.29 3.76 -17.32
N HIS A 32 -16.69 4.97 -16.95
CA HIS A 32 -15.82 6.14 -17.00
C HIS A 32 -14.60 5.96 -16.08
N LEU A 33 -14.81 5.58 -14.82
CA LEU A 33 -13.73 5.29 -13.87
C LEU A 33 -12.75 4.25 -14.43
N ARG A 34 -13.28 3.12 -14.92
CA ARG A 34 -12.47 2.04 -15.51
C ARG A 34 -11.62 2.55 -16.67
N ARG A 35 -12.20 3.35 -17.57
CA ARG A 35 -11.47 3.91 -18.72
C ARG A 35 -10.36 4.84 -18.25
N SER A 36 -10.65 5.73 -17.31
CA SER A 36 -9.67 6.68 -16.77
C SER A 36 -8.51 5.97 -16.06
N LEU A 37 -8.80 4.94 -15.25
CA LEU A 37 -7.78 4.11 -14.61
C LEU A 37 -6.93 3.35 -15.64
N HIS A 38 -7.54 2.83 -16.71
CA HIS A 38 -6.80 2.14 -17.77
C HIS A 38 -5.87 3.08 -18.53
N LEU A 39 -6.33 4.30 -18.85
CA LEU A 39 -5.49 5.32 -19.48
C LEU A 39 -4.34 5.75 -18.57
N TYR A 40 -4.63 5.99 -17.28
CA TYR A 40 -3.61 6.28 -16.27
C TYR A 40 -2.56 5.17 -16.19
N PHE A 41 -2.99 3.91 -16.11
CA PHE A 41 -2.10 2.76 -16.05
C PHE A 41 -1.20 2.70 -17.29
N LYS A 42 -1.76 2.77 -18.50
CA LYS A 42 -0.97 2.70 -19.73
C LYS A 42 0.02 3.85 -19.87
N ALA A 43 -0.37 5.05 -19.46
CA ALA A 43 0.46 6.23 -19.62
C ALA A 43 1.57 6.34 -18.56
N LEU A 44 1.28 5.96 -17.30
CA LEU A 44 2.14 6.30 -16.16
C LEU A 44 2.67 5.10 -15.38
N VAL A 45 2.07 3.91 -15.53
CA VAL A 45 2.51 2.71 -14.79
C VAL A 45 3.18 1.71 -15.72
N GLU A 46 2.53 1.37 -16.83
CA GLU A 46 3.00 0.38 -17.81
C GLU A 46 4.45 0.62 -18.27
N PRO A 47 4.89 1.85 -18.59
CA PRO A 47 6.28 2.09 -19.03
C PRO A 47 7.34 1.73 -17.99
N TYR A 48 6.97 1.70 -16.70
CA TYR A 48 7.89 1.46 -15.60
C TYR A 48 7.82 0.03 -15.05
N LEU A 49 6.96 -0.85 -15.59
CA LEU A 49 6.74 -2.18 -15.02
C LEU A 49 8.01 -3.03 -14.96
N GLN A 50 8.91 -2.91 -15.94
CA GLN A 50 10.18 -3.65 -15.91
C GLN A 50 11.10 -3.17 -14.77
N VAL A 51 11.20 -1.85 -14.58
CA VAL A 51 11.99 -1.26 -13.50
C VAL A 51 11.40 -1.62 -12.14
N VAL A 52 10.07 -1.58 -12.03
CA VAL A 52 9.34 -1.99 -10.83
C VAL A 52 9.62 -3.46 -10.51
N ASP A 53 9.47 -4.38 -11.47
CA ASP A 53 9.71 -5.82 -11.26
C ASP A 53 11.17 -6.08 -10.83
N GLN A 54 12.14 -5.43 -11.49
CA GLN A 54 13.54 -5.56 -11.12
C GLN A 54 13.81 -5.04 -9.69
N GLY A 55 13.31 -3.86 -9.34
CA GLY A 55 13.46 -3.29 -8.00
C GLY A 55 12.82 -4.17 -6.92
N LEU A 56 11.62 -4.69 -7.17
CA LEU A 56 10.93 -5.60 -6.24
C LEU A 56 11.70 -6.91 -6.05
N ARG A 57 12.25 -7.51 -7.12
CA ARG A 57 13.06 -8.73 -7.02
C ARG A 57 14.32 -8.51 -6.20
N THR A 58 15.02 -7.39 -6.42
CA THR A 58 16.22 -7.02 -5.66
C THR A 58 15.89 -6.82 -4.18
N GLU A 59 14.83 -6.08 -3.87
CA GLU A 59 14.41 -5.84 -2.48
C GLU A 59 13.97 -7.14 -1.79
N CYS A 60 13.22 -8.01 -2.48
CA CYS A 60 12.81 -9.30 -1.94
C CYS A 60 14.02 -10.20 -1.68
N ALA A 61 14.96 -10.30 -2.61
CA ALA A 61 16.17 -11.10 -2.47
C ALA A 61 17.02 -10.62 -1.27
N ALA A 62 17.26 -9.32 -1.16
CA ALA A 62 17.98 -8.74 -0.02
C ALA A 62 17.29 -9.03 1.32
N GLY A 63 15.96 -9.01 1.34
CA GLY A 63 15.16 -9.35 2.52
C GLY A 63 15.28 -10.80 2.94
N ILE A 64 15.17 -11.72 1.98
CA ILE A 64 15.34 -13.17 2.21
C ILE A 64 16.73 -13.44 2.78
N GLN A 65 17.78 -12.90 2.16
CA GLN A 65 19.15 -13.08 2.63
C GLN A 65 19.36 -12.55 4.05
N ARG A 66 18.78 -11.38 4.37
CA ARG A 66 18.86 -10.81 5.72
C ARG A 66 18.12 -11.65 6.75
N TYR A 67 16.93 -12.13 6.41
CA TYR A 67 16.15 -13.02 7.27
C TYR A 67 16.90 -14.31 7.58
N LEU A 68 17.47 -14.97 6.56
CA LEU A 68 18.23 -16.20 6.74
C LEU A 68 19.47 -16.01 7.63
N ARG A 69 20.12 -14.84 7.58
CA ARG A 69 21.34 -14.56 8.36
C ARG A 69 21.07 -14.09 9.79
N THR A 70 20.00 -13.31 9.98
CA THR A 70 19.80 -12.52 11.22
C THR A 70 18.41 -12.67 11.83
N GLY A 71 17.61 -13.60 11.30
CA GLY A 71 16.25 -13.84 11.76
C GLY A 71 15.29 -12.69 11.44
N PRO A 72 14.09 -12.72 12.05
CA PRO A 72 13.07 -11.70 11.86
C PRO A 72 13.52 -10.32 12.35
N GLU A 73 14.27 -10.23 13.46
CA GLU A 73 14.78 -8.97 14.03
C GLU A 73 15.58 -8.18 12.99
N GLY A 74 16.50 -8.85 12.31
CA GLY A 74 17.36 -8.21 11.31
C GLY A 74 16.63 -7.86 10.02
N LEU A 75 15.56 -8.59 9.67
CA LEU A 75 14.66 -8.21 8.58
C LEU A 75 13.85 -6.96 8.95
N LEU A 76 13.26 -6.92 10.15
CA LEU A 76 12.40 -5.82 10.60
C LEU A 76 13.18 -4.53 10.83
N GLY A 77 14.39 -4.61 11.39
CA GLY A 77 15.29 -3.45 11.52
C GLY A 77 15.73 -2.84 10.19
N ARG A 78 15.42 -3.50 9.06
CA ARG A 78 15.68 -3.00 7.70
C ARG A 78 14.45 -2.30 7.09
N LEU A 79 13.38 -2.05 7.80
CA LEU A 79 12.19 -1.45 7.15
C LEU A 79 12.25 0.08 7.01
N GLY A 80 13.18 0.74 7.69
CA GLY A 80 13.39 2.20 7.56
C GLY A 80 13.78 2.82 8.90
N PRO A 81 14.14 4.11 8.90
CA PRO A 81 14.49 4.83 10.13
C PRO A 81 13.29 4.99 11.09
N ASP A 82 12.07 5.11 10.54
CA ASP A 82 10.85 5.26 11.35
C ASP A 82 10.27 3.90 11.81
N VAL A 83 11.03 2.82 11.69
CA VAL A 83 10.61 1.47 12.08
C VAL A 83 11.45 0.97 13.26
N HIS A 84 10.78 0.77 14.39
CA HIS A 84 11.40 0.37 15.64
C HIS A 84 10.88 -1.01 16.03
N TRP A 85 11.77 -2.00 16.04
CA TRP A 85 11.47 -3.34 16.53
C TRP A 85 11.89 -3.48 17.98
N GLN A 86 10.92 -3.76 18.85
CA GLN A 86 11.13 -4.10 20.26
C GLN A 86 10.22 -5.26 20.58
N TRP A 87 10.76 -6.47 20.63
CA TRP A 87 9.94 -7.68 20.79
C TRP A 87 8.90 -7.52 21.92
N PRO A 88 7.61 -7.83 21.67
CA PRO A 88 7.01 -8.38 20.45
C PRO A 88 6.39 -7.32 19.50
N ILE A 89 6.71 -6.04 19.67
CA ILE A 89 6.07 -4.89 19.01
C ILE A 89 6.95 -4.33 17.89
N LEU A 90 6.32 -4.09 16.74
CA LEU A 90 6.92 -3.34 15.62
C LEU A 90 6.19 -1.99 15.50
N THR A 91 6.88 -0.91 15.86
CA THR A 91 6.36 0.46 15.71
C THR A 91 6.79 1.02 14.37
N VAL A 92 5.84 1.56 13.60
CA VAL A 92 6.08 2.17 12.28
C VAL A 92 5.48 3.57 12.25
N GLY A 93 6.16 4.52 11.59
CA GLY A 93 5.58 5.83 11.31
C GLY A 93 4.35 5.71 10.42
N TYR A 94 3.14 5.84 10.98
CA TYR A 94 1.87 5.75 10.27
C TYR A 94 1.07 7.04 10.49
N PRO A 95 0.39 7.60 9.48
CA PRO A 95 -0.34 8.87 9.61
C PRO A 95 -1.51 8.86 10.61
N VAL A 96 -1.90 7.70 11.13
CA VAL A 96 -2.91 7.58 12.19
C VAL A 96 -2.39 6.66 13.29
N ASP A 97 -2.72 6.99 14.54
CA ASP A 97 -2.41 6.12 15.67
C ASP A 97 -3.29 4.87 15.62
N ARG A 98 -2.67 3.70 15.58
CA ARG A 98 -3.34 2.41 15.43
C ARG A 98 -2.42 1.25 15.78
N ASP A 99 -2.96 0.34 16.57
CA ASP A 99 -2.38 -0.99 16.78
C ASP A 99 -2.96 -2.04 15.83
N LEU A 100 -2.08 -2.91 15.33
CA LEU A 100 -2.44 -4.07 14.52
C LEU A 100 -1.95 -5.35 15.22
N HIS A 101 -2.86 -6.05 15.89
CA HIS A 101 -2.56 -7.33 16.53
C HIS A 101 -2.49 -8.46 15.50
N LEU A 102 -1.35 -9.18 15.50
CA LEU A 102 -1.14 -10.26 14.53
C LEU A 102 -1.92 -11.53 14.90
N ASP A 103 -2.15 -11.80 16.18
CA ASP A 103 -2.92 -12.95 16.68
C ASP A 103 -2.48 -14.29 16.04
N GLY A 104 -1.18 -14.50 15.89
CA GLY A 104 -0.59 -15.69 15.27
C GLY A 104 -0.69 -15.76 13.74
N ARG A 105 -1.32 -14.79 13.07
CA ARG A 105 -1.49 -14.75 11.60
C ARG A 105 -0.22 -14.36 10.84
N GLY A 106 0.80 -13.89 11.57
CA GLY A 106 2.04 -13.34 11.01
C GLY A 106 1.83 -11.99 10.31
N LEU A 107 2.91 -11.47 9.74
CA LEU A 107 2.94 -10.18 9.04
C LEU A 107 3.47 -10.38 7.61
N LEU A 108 2.74 -9.88 6.61
CA LEU A 108 3.20 -9.83 5.22
C LEU A 108 3.85 -8.47 4.93
N LEU A 109 5.11 -8.49 4.52
CA LEU A 109 5.83 -7.31 4.08
C LEU A 109 5.72 -7.19 2.56
N ILE A 110 5.25 -6.04 2.08
CA ILE A 110 5.13 -5.75 0.64
C ILE A 110 5.98 -4.52 0.32
N PRO A 111 7.06 -4.65 -0.48
CA PRO A 111 7.77 -3.48 -0.97
C PRO A 111 6.90 -2.71 -1.98
N GLY A 112 6.83 -1.39 -1.82
CA GLY A 112 6.04 -0.48 -2.62
C GLY A 112 6.91 0.44 -3.47
N TYR A 113 6.71 0.42 -4.79
CA TYR A 113 7.46 1.28 -5.73
C TYR A 113 6.90 2.70 -5.79
N PHE A 114 5.59 2.86 -5.99
CA PHE A 114 4.92 4.17 -6.14
C PHE A 114 4.49 4.81 -4.80
N TYR A 115 5.23 4.53 -3.71
CA TYR A 115 4.85 4.97 -2.37
C TYR A 115 5.21 6.42 -2.05
N LEU A 116 4.32 7.08 -1.31
CA LEU A 116 4.50 8.41 -0.70
C LEU A 116 4.73 8.26 0.82
N TYR A 117 5.95 8.59 1.22
CA TYR A 117 6.48 8.90 2.55
C TYR A 117 6.35 7.91 3.73
N HIS A 118 5.25 7.16 3.90
CA HIS A 118 5.02 6.37 5.13
C HIS A 118 4.61 4.93 4.81
N PRO A 119 5.02 3.91 5.58
CA PRO A 119 4.45 2.58 5.48
C PRO A 119 2.92 2.59 5.64
N VAL A 120 2.20 1.63 5.06
CA VAL A 120 0.75 1.51 5.26
C VAL A 120 0.32 0.08 5.50
N ALA A 121 -0.55 -0.09 6.49
CA ALA A 121 -1.22 -1.35 6.75
C ALA A 121 -2.62 -1.40 6.12
N LEU A 122 -3.11 -2.61 5.84
CA LEU A 122 -4.50 -2.79 5.42
C LEU A 122 -5.45 -2.27 6.51
N ALA A 123 -6.46 -1.52 6.09
CA ALA A 123 -7.41 -0.89 7.01
C ALA A 123 -8.30 -1.90 7.74
N ASP A 124 -8.55 -3.07 7.14
CA ASP A 124 -9.37 -4.14 7.73
C ASP A 124 -8.49 -5.09 8.58
N PRO A 125 -8.65 -5.10 9.91
CA PRO A 125 -7.85 -5.91 10.81
C PRO A 125 -8.14 -7.43 10.69
N ARG A 126 -9.23 -7.84 10.02
CA ARG A 126 -9.58 -9.25 9.82
C ARG A 126 -8.81 -9.90 8.68
N LEU A 127 -8.31 -9.09 7.74
CA LEU A 127 -7.46 -9.57 6.65
C LEU A 127 -6.06 -9.90 7.18
N ARG A 128 -5.29 -10.64 6.38
CA ARG A 128 -3.88 -10.90 6.68
C ARG A 128 -3.19 -9.57 7.02
N PRO A 129 -2.51 -9.45 8.17
CA PRO A 129 -1.73 -8.27 8.49
C PRO A 129 -0.69 -8.02 7.40
N VAL A 130 -0.74 -6.83 6.80
CA VAL A 130 0.16 -6.41 5.73
C VAL A 130 0.81 -5.10 6.16
N LEU A 131 2.10 -4.96 5.89
CA LEU A 131 2.81 -3.69 5.93
C LEU A 131 3.44 -3.44 4.57
N VAL A 132 2.97 -2.40 3.90
CA VAL A 132 3.60 -1.89 2.67
C VAL A 132 4.70 -0.90 3.07
N PHE A 133 5.91 -1.04 2.55
CA PHE A 133 7.06 -0.18 2.90
C PHE A 133 7.78 0.31 1.62
N PRO A 134 8.44 1.48 1.64
CA PRO A 134 9.09 2.02 0.46
C PRO A 134 10.30 1.18 0.04
N LEU A 135 10.51 1.03 -1.27
CA LEU A 135 11.77 0.52 -1.81
C LEU A 135 12.93 1.44 -1.41
N ARG A 136 14.06 0.83 -1.03
CA ARG A 136 15.24 1.57 -0.57
C ARG A 136 16.08 2.10 -1.72
N ASP A 137 16.22 1.31 -2.78
CA ASP A 137 16.97 1.67 -3.98
C ASP A 137 15.97 1.94 -5.12
N ARG A 138 15.87 3.20 -5.54
CA ARG A 138 15.14 3.63 -6.75
C ARG A 138 16.13 4.02 -7.84
#